data_AF-A4U7K5-F1
#
_entry.id   AF-A4U7K5-F1
#
_cell.length_a   1.000
_cell.length_b   1.000
_cell.length_c   1.000
_cell.angle_alpha   90.00
_cell.angle_beta   90.00
_cell.angle_gamma   90.00
#
_symmetry.space_group_name_H-M   'P 1'
#
loop_
_entity.id
_entity.type
_entity.pdbx_description
1 polymer ?
#
loop_
_entity_poly.entity_id
_entity_poly.type
_entity_poly.pdbx_seq_one_letter_code
_entity_poly.pdbx_strand_id
1 'polypeptide(L)'
;WGQMSFWGATVITNLLSAIPYLGTSIVQWIWGGFAVDNATLTRFFTFHFLFPFIVAAMVIIHLLFLHQTGSNNPLGTKSNIDKIPFHPYFTFKDIVGMLIMTFLLVFLTLNTPYLLGDPDNFIPANPLVTPIHIQPEWYFLF
;
A
#
# COMPACT_ATOMS: atom_id res chain seq x y z
N TRP A 1 -10.21 13.33 5.42
CA TRP A 1 -11.30 12.42 5.03
C TRP A 1 -12.03 13.07 3.86
N GLY A 2 -11.58 12.79 2.65
CA GLY A 2 -12.10 13.41 1.43
C GLY A 2 -13.10 12.51 0.69
N GLN A 3 -13.63 13.01 -0.43
CA GLN A 3 -14.61 12.28 -1.24
C GLN A 3 -14.07 10.94 -1.75
N MET A 4 -12.87 10.92 -2.35
CA MET A 4 -12.28 9.69 -2.86
C MET A 4 -11.97 8.68 -1.75
N SER A 5 -11.51 9.15 -0.58
CA SER A 5 -11.31 8.26 0.58
C SER A 5 -12.61 7.58 1.05
N PHE A 6 -13.71 8.34 1.19
CA PHE A 6 -14.98 7.79 1.66
C PHE A 6 -15.59 6.82 0.65
N TRP A 7 -15.66 7.22 -0.62
CA TRP A 7 -16.30 6.41 -1.63
C TRP A 7 -15.45 5.22 -2.06
N GLY A 8 -14.12 5.37 -2.11
CA GLY A 8 -13.20 4.26 -2.29
C GLY A 8 -13.35 3.20 -1.19
N ALA A 9 -13.39 3.63 0.08
CA ALA A 9 -13.67 2.74 1.19
C ALA A 9 -15.03 2.02 1.03
N THR A 10 -16.07 2.75 0.64
CA THR A 10 -17.41 2.20 0.42
C THR A 10 -17.41 1.13 -0.67
N VAL A 11 -16.83 1.40 -1.84
CA VAL A 11 -16.80 0.46 -2.97
C VAL A 11 -15.97 -0.78 -2.65
N ILE A 12 -14.73 -0.59 -2.17
CA ILE A 12 -13.77 -1.69 -1.95
C ILE A 12 -14.29 -2.66 -0.88
N THR A 13 -14.77 -2.14 0.25
CA THR A 13 -15.29 -3.01 1.32
C THR A 13 -16.57 -3.72 0.90
N ASN A 14 -17.42 -3.08 0.10
CA ASN A 14 -18.63 -3.71 -0.44
C ASN A 14 -18.35 -4.88 -1.39
N LEU A 15 -17.15 -5.02 -1.95
CA LEU A 15 -16.80 -6.21 -2.73
C LEU A 15 -16.97 -7.51 -1.93
N LEU A 16 -16.79 -7.46 -0.60
CA LEU A 16 -17.01 -8.61 0.29
C LEU A 16 -18.49 -9.03 0.39
N SER A 17 -19.43 -8.15 0.03
CA SER A 17 -20.85 -8.50 -0.03
C SER A 17 -21.15 -9.60 -1.05
N ALA A 18 -20.24 -9.81 -2.03
CA ALA A 18 -20.35 -10.87 -3.02
C ALA A 18 -20.14 -12.28 -2.44
N ILE A 19 -19.66 -12.42 -1.20
CA ILE A 19 -19.53 -13.72 -0.52
C ILE A 19 -20.93 -14.27 -0.20
N PRO A 20 -21.32 -15.45 -0.72
CA PRO A 20 -22.64 -16.02 -0.45
C PRO A 20 -22.91 -16.21 1.03
N TYR A 21 -24.16 -15.94 1.45
CA TYR A 21 -24.68 -16.08 2.82
C TYR A 21 -24.10 -15.14 3.88
N LEU A 22 -22.79 -14.88 3.85
CA LEU A 22 -22.09 -14.12 4.90
C LEU A 22 -21.66 -12.72 4.48
N GLY A 23 -21.63 -12.40 3.19
CA GLY A 23 -21.00 -11.18 2.68
C GLY A 23 -21.54 -9.90 3.32
N THR A 24 -22.87 -9.74 3.38
CA THR A 24 -23.49 -8.56 3.99
C THR A 24 -23.14 -8.40 5.47
N SER A 25 -23.10 -9.51 6.23
CA SER A 25 -22.71 -9.51 7.63
C SER A 25 -21.24 -9.12 7.83
N ILE A 26 -20.35 -9.58 6.94
CA ILE A 26 -18.92 -9.24 6.97
C ILE A 26 -18.73 -7.74 6.69
N VAL A 27 -19.41 -7.19 5.69
CA VAL A 27 -19.34 -5.76 5.35
C VAL A 27 -19.78 -4.89 6.54
N GLN A 28 -20.95 -5.18 7.11
CA GLN A 28 -21.46 -4.42 8.26
C GLN A 28 -20.57 -4.57 9.50
N TRP A 29 -20.00 -5.76 9.71
CA TRP A 29 -19.01 -5.99 10.75
C TRP A 29 -17.75 -5.14 10.55
N ILE A 30 -17.22 -5.06 9.31
CA ILE A 30 -16.07 -4.21 8.95
C ILE A 30 -16.40 -2.73 9.13
N TRP A 31 -17.59 -2.28 8.77
CA TRP A 31 -17.97 -0.88 8.96
C TRP A 31 -18.24 -0.54 10.42
N GLY A 32 -18.75 -1.50 11.20
CA GLY A 32 -19.25 -1.24 12.55
C GLY A 32 -20.60 -0.54 12.55
N GLY A 33 -21.38 -0.74 11.49
CA GLY A 33 -22.64 -0.04 11.23
C GLY A 33 -23.22 -0.41 9.86
N PHE A 34 -24.20 0.36 9.40
CA PHE A 34 -24.89 0.11 8.14
C PHE A 34 -24.25 0.80 6.93
N ALA A 35 -23.30 1.71 7.17
CA ALA A 35 -22.53 2.42 6.16
C ALA A 35 -21.14 2.74 6.72
N VAL A 36 -20.23 3.18 5.85
CA VAL A 36 -18.95 3.76 6.28
C VAL A 36 -19.23 5.03 7.10
N ASP A 37 -18.74 5.06 8.34
CA ASP A 37 -18.95 6.19 9.27
C ASP A 37 -17.77 6.28 10.28
N ASN A 38 -17.91 7.07 11.35
CA ASN A 38 -16.89 7.30 12.36
C ASN A 38 -16.31 6.01 12.98
N ALA A 39 -17.16 5.00 13.22
CA ALA A 39 -16.72 3.69 13.70
C ALA A 39 -15.74 3.01 12.73
N THR A 40 -15.95 3.19 11.41
CA THR A 40 -15.08 2.69 10.34
C THR A 40 -13.78 3.48 10.27
N LEU A 41 -13.84 4.80 10.39
CA LEU A 41 -12.64 5.65 10.32
C LEU A 41 -11.68 5.37 11.48
N THR A 42 -12.21 5.26 12.70
CA THR A 42 -11.39 5.01 13.90
C THR A 42 -10.66 3.67 13.81
N ARG A 43 -11.35 2.59 13.42
CA ARG A 43 -10.71 1.27 13.25
C ARG A 43 -9.73 1.25 12.08
N PHE A 44 -10.03 1.94 10.97
CA PHE A 44 -9.12 1.99 9.83
C PHE A 44 -7.82 2.70 10.21
N PHE A 45 -7.90 3.76 11.02
CA PHE A 45 -6.69 4.37 11.59
C PHE A 45 -5.91 3.39 12.48
N THR A 46 -6.57 2.67 13.39
CA THR A 46 -5.92 1.67 14.24
C THR A 46 -5.23 0.57 13.41
N PHE A 47 -5.91 0.04 12.39
CA PHE A 47 -5.33 -0.97 11.50
C PHE A 47 -4.20 -0.42 10.63
N HIS A 48 -4.37 0.79 10.09
CA HIS A 48 -3.32 1.47 9.32
C HIS A 48 -2.07 1.71 10.16
N PHE A 49 -2.22 1.98 11.46
CA PHE A 49 -1.09 2.08 12.38
C PHE A 49 -0.45 0.71 12.66
N LEU A 50 -1.25 -0.34 12.85
CA LEU A 50 -0.78 -1.67 13.21
C LEU A 50 -0.07 -2.40 12.05
N PHE A 51 -0.65 -2.37 10.85
CA PHE A 51 -0.20 -3.19 9.72
C PHE A 51 1.25 -2.93 9.27
N PRO A 52 1.80 -1.71 9.27
CA PRO A 52 3.21 -1.48 8.99
C PRO A 52 4.16 -2.29 9.87
N PHE A 53 3.83 -2.49 11.15
CA PHE A 53 4.65 -3.29 12.07
C PHE A 53 4.55 -4.79 11.76
N ILE A 54 3.36 -5.26 11.37
CA ILE A 54 3.17 -6.64 10.90
C ILE A 54 3.97 -6.86 9.62
N VAL A 55 3.92 -5.93 8.67
CA VAL A 55 4.72 -5.98 7.43
C VAL A 55 6.22 -5.99 7.76
N ALA A 56 6.69 -5.17 8.69
CA ALA A 56 8.10 -5.19 9.12
C ALA A 56 8.53 -6.56 9.69
N ALA A 57 7.68 -7.20 10.51
CA ALA A 57 7.93 -8.57 10.99
C ALA A 57 7.97 -9.59 9.83
N MET A 58 7.05 -9.46 8.87
CA MET A 58 7.04 -10.31 7.67
C MET A 58 8.27 -10.09 6.79
N VAL A 59 8.83 -8.87 6.71
CA VAL A 59 10.09 -8.59 6.00
C VAL A 59 11.26 -9.34 6.64
N ILE A 60 11.31 -9.44 7.98
CA ILE A 60 12.36 -10.22 8.67
C ILE A 60 12.25 -11.71 8.31
N ILE A 61 11.03 -12.26 8.33
CA ILE A 61 10.78 -13.67 7.94
C ILE A 61 11.15 -13.89 6.47
N HIS A 62 10.78 -12.96 5.59
CA HIS A 62 11.13 -12.99 4.18
C HIS A 62 12.66 -13.02 3.99
N LEU A 63 13.40 -12.13 4.66
CA LEU A 63 14.85 -12.08 4.60
C LEU A 63 15.51 -13.31 5.23
N LEU A 64 14.94 -13.90 6.28
CA LEU A 64 15.43 -15.16 6.86
C LEU A 64 15.43 -16.27 5.82
N PHE A 65 14.31 -16.46 5.10
CA PHE A 65 14.24 -17.47 4.04
C PHE A 65 15.14 -17.14 2.85
N LEU A 66 15.26 -15.87 2.47
CA LEU A 66 16.21 -15.46 1.44
C LEU A 66 17.65 -15.84 1.81
N HIS A 67 18.05 -15.67 3.08
CA HIS A 67 19.40 -16.03 3.53
C HIS A 67 19.66 -17.55 3.56
N GLN A 68 18.63 -18.40 3.58
CA GLN A 68 18.81 -19.85 3.49
C GLN A 68 19.27 -20.30 2.10
N THR A 69 18.79 -19.63 1.04
CA THR A 69 19.14 -19.97 -0.36
C THR A 69 20.16 -19.03 -0.98
N GLY A 70 20.24 -17.79 -0.49
CA GLY A 70 20.89 -16.66 -1.16
C GLY A 70 20.06 -16.10 -2.32
N SER A 71 20.51 -14.97 -2.86
CA SER A 71 19.87 -14.30 -4.00
C SER A 71 20.05 -15.08 -5.30
N ASN A 72 19.04 -15.02 -6.17
CA ASN A 72 19.17 -15.45 -7.56
C ASN A 72 19.98 -14.42 -8.38
N ASN A 73 20.33 -14.75 -9.62
CA ASN A 73 21.03 -13.87 -10.54
C ASN A 73 20.34 -13.85 -11.92
N PRO A 74 20.63 -12.87 -12.79
CA PRO A 74 19.94 -12.71 -14.07
C PRO A 74 20.02 -13.91 -15.03
N LEU A 75 21.04 -14.77 -14.89
CA LEU A 75 21.18 -15.97 -15.72
C LEU A 75 20.35 -17.15 -15.19
N GLY A 76 19.82 -17.07 -13.96
CA GLY A 76 19.06 -18.15 -13.33
C GLY A 76 19.87 -19.40 -12.99
N THR A 77 21.20 -19.36 -13.13
CA THR A 77 22.12 -20.47 -12.82
C THR A 77 22.68 -20.37 -11.40
N LYS A 78 23.34 -21.41 -10.89
CA LYS A 78 23.95 -21.36 -9.55
C LYS A 78 25.14 -20.39 -9.53
N SER A 79 25.10 -19.39 -8.65
CA SER A 79 26.16 -18.38 -8.46
C SER A 79 27.31 -18.81 -7.55
N ASN A 80 27.34 -20.06 -7.06
CA ASN A 80 28.31 -20.52 -6.05
C ASN A 80 29.78 -20.41 -6.48
N ILE A 81 30.06 -20.40 -7.78
CA ILE A 81 31.42 -20.31 -8.32
C ILE A 81 31.98 -18.88 -8.32
N ASP A 82 31.14 -17.86 -8.16
CA ASP A 82 31.50 -16.45 -8.27
C ASP A 82 30.67 -15.60 -7.29
N LYS A 83 30.91 -15.79 -5.99
CA LYS A 83 30.30 -14.96 -4.94
C LYS A 83 31.27 -13.86 -4.52
N ILE A 84 30.75 -12.64 -4.45
CA ILE A 84 31.43 -11.50 -3.84
C ILE A 84 30.77 -11.15 -2.50
N PRO A 85 31.51 -10.61 -1.52
CA PRO A 85 30.92 -10.17 -0.27
C PRO A 85 29.92 -9.03 -0.48
N PHE A 86 28.92 -8.91 0.41
CA PHE A 86 27.94 -7.84 0.33
C PHE A 86 28.59 -6.45 0.48
N HIS A 87 29.49 -6.31 1.47
CA HIS A 87 30.31 -5.12 1.65
C HIS A 87 31.69 -5.33 1.02
N PRO A 88 32.23 -4.37 0.23
CA PRO A 88 31.67 -3.04 -0.05
C PRO A 88 30.72 -2.98 -1.26
N TYR A 89 30.70 -4.03 -2.08
CA TYR A 89 30.12 -3.99 -3.44
C TYR A 89 28.64 -3.61 -3.48
N PHE A 90 27.78 -4.38 -2.82
CA PHE A 90 26.35 -4.12 -2.81
C PHE A 90 25.99 -2.97 -1.86
N THR A 91 26.75 -2.75 -0.78
CA THR A 91 26.53 -1.59 0.10
C THR A 91 26.62 -0.27 -0.67
N PHE A 92 27.67 -0.05 -1.47
CA PHE A 92 27.79 1.19 -2.26
C PHE A 92 26.77 1.26 -3.38
N LYS A 93 26.48 0.14 -4.05
CA LYS A 93 25.43 0.07 -5.08
C LYS A 93 24.07 0.49 -4.51
N ASP A 94 23.72 -0.01 -3.32
CA ASP A 94 22.45 0.29 -2.65
C ASP A 94 22.39 1.76 -2.20
N ILE A 95 23.51 2.33 -1.71
CA ILE A 95 23.58 3.76 -1.39
C ILE A 95 23.27 4.62 -2.61
N VAL A 96 23.83 4.30 -3.79
CA VAL A 96 23.51 5.04 -5.03
C VAL A 96 22.03 4.91 -5.38
N GLY A 97 21.45 3.71 -5.26
CA GLY A 97 20.02 3.48 -5.45
C GLY A 97 19.15 4.32 -4.51
N MET A 98 19.51 4.37 -3.22
CA MET A 98 18.82 5.18 -2.22
C MET A 98 18.90 6.69 -2.50
N LEU A 99 20.05 7.18 -2.99
CA LEU A 99 20.20 8.58 -3.39
C LEU A 99 19.29 8.94 -4.56
N ILE A 100 19.22 8.09 -5.58
CA ILE A 100 18.33 8.30 -6.75
C ILE A 100 16.86 8.29 -6.31
N MET A 101 16.45 7.29 -5.52
CA MET A 101 15.07 7.20 -5.03
C MET A 101 14.69 8.43 -4.19
N THR A 102 15.56 8.84 -3.26
CA THR A 102 15.32 10.01 -2.41
C THR A 102 15.26 11.29 -3.23
N PHE A 103 16.12 11.44 -4.24
CA PHE A 103 16.08 12.59 -5.15
C PHE A 103 14.72 12.67 -5.87
N LEU A 104 14.24 11.56 -6.43
CA LEU A 104 12.94 11.52 -7.11
C LEU A 104 11.78 11.83 -6.15
N LEU A 105 11.82 11.30 -4.93
CA LEU A 105 10.81 11.58 -3.91
C LEU A 105 10.80 13.06 -3.49
N VAL A 106 11.98 13.64 -3.24
CA VAL A 106 12.12 15.06 -2.91
C VAL A 106 11.66 15.94 -4.05
N PHE A 107 12.01 15.59 -5.30
CA PHE A 107 11.56 16.31 -6.47
C PHE A 107 10.03 16.27 -6.60
N LEU A 108 9.41 15.09 -6.47
CA LEU A 108 7.96 14.95 -6.51
C LEU A 108 7.28 15.80 -5.43
N THR A 109 7.77 15.72 -4.19
CA THR A 109 7.16 16.40 -3.04
C THR A 109 7.33 17.91 -3.04
N LEU A 110 8.47 18.44 -3.50
CA LEU A 110 8.73 19.88 -3.51
C LEU A 110 8.26 20.58 -4.79
N ASN A 111 8.31 19.91 -5.94
CA ASN A 111 7.99 20.53 -7.23
C ASN A 111 6.54 20.30 -7.67
N THR A 112 6.02 19.07 -7.51
CA THR A 112 4.68 18.69 -7.98
C THR A 112 3.98 17.74 -7.00
N PRO A 113 3.70 18.18 -5.74
CA PRO A 113 3.22 17.30 -4.66
C PRO A 113 1.90 16.60 -4.95
N TYR A 114 1.07 17.17 -5.82
CA TYR A 114 -0.26 16.64 -6.15
C TYR A 114 -0.32 15.87 -7.47
N LEU A 115 0.81 15.67 -8.15
CA LEU A 115 0.85 15.00 -9.47
C LEU A 115 0.23 13.60 -9.46
N LEU A 116 0.39 12.86 -8.34
CA LEU A 116 -0.09 11.49 -8.20
C LEU A 116 -1.39 11.38 -7.37
N GLY A 117 -1.99 12.52 -7.00
CA GLY A 117 -3.22 12.57 -6.19
C GLY A 117 -4.45 12.92 -7.00
N ASP A 118 -5.63 12.64 -6.45
CA ASP A 118 -6.91 13.01 -7.05
C ASP A 118 -7.44 14.32 -6.40
N PRO A 119 -7.78 15.35 -7.19
CA PRO A 119 -8.25 16.63 -6.66
C PRO A 119 -9.54 16.51 -5.83
N ASP A 120 -10.41 15.53 -6.10
CA ASP A 120 -11.66 15.37 -5.35
C ASP A 120 -11.40 14.95 -3.90
N ASN A 121 -10.21 14.42 -3.57
CA ASN A 121 -9.87 14.09 -2.18
C ASN A 121 -9.57 15.32 -1.30
N PHE A 122 -9.49 16.53 -1.89
CA PHE A 122 -9.49 17.80 -1.15
C PHE A 122 -10.89 18.25 -0.75
N ILE A 123 -11.95 17.68 -1.34
CA ILE A 123 -13.33 17.96 -0.97
C ILE A 123 -13.69 17.05 0.21
N PRO A 124 -14.18 17.58 1.35
CA PRO A 124 -14.64 16.75 2.46
C PRO A 124 -15.69 15.73 2.02
N ALA A 125 -15.62 14.53 2.59
CA ALA A 125 -16.54 13.45 2.25
C ALA A 125 -18.01 13.87 2.42
N ASN A 126 -18.84 13.57 1.42
CA ASN A 126 -20.28 13.73 1.49
C ASN A 126 -20.97 12.40 1.12
N PRO A 127 -21.59 11.70 2.09
CA PRO A 127 -22.23 10.40 1.85
C PRO A 127 -23.44 10.47 0.91
N LEU A 128 -23.94 11.67 0.60
CA LEU A 128 -25.07 11.88 -0.30
C LEU A 128 -24.66 12.27 -1.72
N VAL A 129 -23.37 12.51 -1.97
CA VAL A 129 -22.87 12.98 -3.27
C VAL A 129 -21.66 12.16 -3.69
N THR A 130 -21.87 11.25 -4.63
CA THR A 130 -20.82 10.47 -5.30
C THR A 130 -20.10 11.34 -6.34
N PRO A 131 -18.75 11.39 -6.35
CA PRO A 131 -17.98 11.92 -7.47
C PRO A 131 -18.34 11.27 -8.81
N ILE A 132 -18.24 12.05 -9.88
CA ILE A 132 -18.60 11.62 -11.25
C ILE A 132 -17.68 10.50 -11.75
N HIS A 133 -16.39 10.56 -11.38
CA HIS A 133 -15.36 9.60 -11.79
C HIS A 133 -14.65 9.01 -10.56
N ILE A 134 -15.39 8.31 -9.71
CA ILE A 134 -14.79 7.50 -8.63
C ILE A 134 -13.77 6.53 -9.22
N GLN A 135 -12.56 6.55 -8.66
CA GLN A 135 -11.46 5.66 -9.01
C GLN A 135 -10.54 5.48 -7.80
N PRO A 136 -9.82 4.35 -7.69
CA PRO A 136 -8.78 4.22 -6.68
C PRO A 136 -7.53 5.01 -7.09
N GLU A 137 -6.56 5.10 -6.18
CA GLU A 137 -5.25 5.64 -6.50
C GLU A 137 -4.56 4.83 -7.63
N TRP A 138 -3.66 5.50 -8.35
CA TRP A 138 -3.05 5.02 -9.59
C TRP A 138 -2.44 3.61 -9.52
N TYR A 139 -1.94 3.19 -8.34
CA TYR A 139 -1.33 1.89 -8.13
C TYR A 139 -2.33 0.73 -8.02
N PHE A 140 -3.64 0.99 -8.15
CA PHE A 140 -4.71 -0.01 -8.20
C PHE A 140 -5.54 0.01 -9.50
N LEU A 141 -5.10 0.74 -10.54
CA LEU A 141 -5.88 0.90 -11.78
C LEU A 141 -5.76 -0.26 -12.80
N PHE A 142 -4.91 -1.26 -12.54
CA PHE A 142 -4.67 -2.41 -13.44
C PHE A 142 -5.57 -3.60 -13.10
#